data_AF-A0A7T7UT13-F1
#
_entry.id   AF-A0A7T7UT13-F1
#
_cell.length_a   1.000
_cell.length_b   1.000
_cell.length_c   1.000
_cell.angle_alpha   90.00
_cell.angle_beta   90.00
_cell.angle_gamma   90.00
#
_symmetry.space_group_name_H-M   'P 1'
#
loop_
_entity.id
_entity.type
_entity.pdbx_description
1 polymer ?
#
loop_
_entity_poly.entity_id
_entity_poly.type
_entity_poly.pdbx_seq_one_letter_code
_entity_poly.pdbx_strand_id
1 'polypeptide(L)'
;MKVRPKVKRIVGLTGTPSSNGLMDLWAEFRLLDMGERLGRFIGQYREIYFKPDKRNGPIIYSYKPLPFAEDAIYEKISDITVSMKAEDYLKMPKKINNEVL
;
A
#
# COMPACT_ATOMS: atom_id res chain seq x y z
N MET A 1 -5.03 9.93 14.39
CA MET A 1 -5.85 10.97 13.70
C MET A 1 -6.12 12.24 14.49
N LYS A 2 -6.20 12.25 15.83
CA LYS A 2 -6.54 13.46 16.62
C LYS A 2 -5.70 14.71 16.30
N VAL A 3 -4.40 14.53 16.00
CA VAL A 3 -3.47 15.63 15.69
C VAL A 3 -3.37 15.92 14.19
N ARG A 4 -3.76 14.97 13.33
CA ARG A 4 -3.57 15.08 11.86
C ARG A 4 -4.19 16.35 11.26
N PRO A 5 -5.40 16.80 11.65
CA PRO A 5 -5.98 18.06 11.15
C PRO A 5 -5.20 19.32 11.50
N LYS A 6 -4.34 19.28 12.54
CA LYS A 6 -3.50 20.41 12.94
C LYS A 6 -2.23 20.54 12.08
N VAL A 7 -1.91 19.52 11.29
CA VAL A 7 -0.71 19.46 10.46
C VAL A 7 -1.03 20.02 9.07
N LYS A 8 -0.38 21.14 8.71
CA LYS A 8 -0.58 21.81 7.41
C LYS A 8 0.08 21.08 6.24
N ARG A 9 1.25 20.50 6.44
CA ARG A 9 2.02 19.77 5.40
C ARG A 9 2.55 18.47 5.96
N ILE A 10 2.41 17.40 5.20
CA ILE A 10 2.91 16.06 5.52
C ILE A 10 3.55 15.47 4.27
N VAL A 11 4.64 14.73 4.45
CA VAL A 11 5.31 13.97 3.39
C VAL A 11 5.64 12.60 3.98
N GLY A 12 5.23 11.54 3.30
CA GLY A 12 5.62 10.17 3.65
C GLY A 12 6.89 9.79 2.90
N LEU A 13 7.91 9.30 3.61
CA LEU A 13 9.14 8.78 3.02
C LEU A 13 9.25 7.31 3.40
N THR A 14 9.27 6.44 2.40
CA THR A 14 9.32 4.98 2.60
C THR A 14 10.09 4.34 1.46
N GLY A 15 10.86 3.30 1.76
CA GLY A 15 11.58 2.52 0.75
C GLY A 15 10.66 1.57 0.00
N THR A 16 9.72 0.94 0.72
CA THR A 16 8.74 -0.01 0.16
C THR A 16 7.41 0.14 0.93
N PRO A 17 6.42 0.86 0.37
CA PRO A 17 5.15 1.15 1.06
C PRO A 17 4.22 -0.06 1.22
N SER A 18 4.54 -1.19 0.57
CA SER A 18 3.66 -2.37 0.49
C SER A 18 4.42 -3.67 0.76
N SER A 19 5.26 -3.69 1.80
CA SER A 19 6.09 -4.87 2.14
C SER A 19 5.24 -6.14 2.41
N ASN A 20 4.04 -6.00 2.98
CA ASN A 20 3.08 -7.11 3.16
C ASN A 20 1.92 -7.07 2.15
N GLY A 21 2.12 -6.39 1.01
CA GLY A 21 1.14 -6.24 -0.06
C GLY A 21 0.27 -4.98 0.06
N LEU A 22 -0.74 -4.90 -0.80
CA LEU A 22 -1.59 -3.71 -0.98
C LEU A 22 -2.40 -3.30 0.26
N MET A 23 -2.50 -4.16 1.28
CA MET A 23 -3.20 -3.84 2.52
C MET A 23 -2.51 -2.72 3.31
N ASP A 24 -1.17 -2.68 3.27
CA ASP A 24 -0.36 -1.74 4.04
C ASP A 24 -0.57 -0.28 3.58
N LEU A 25 -0.89 -0.10 2.28
CA LEU A 25 -1.11 1.21 1.68
C LEU A 25 -2.24 2.01 2.36
N TRP A 26 -3.28 1.35 2.87
CA TRP A 26 -4.42 2.06 3.46
C TRP A 26 -4.02 2.98 4.60
N ALA A 27 -3.16 2.50 5.51
CA ALA A 27 -2.79 3.27 6.70
C ALA A 27 -1.89 4.46 6.33
N GLU A 28 -0.94 4.26 5.42
CA GLU A 28 -0.04 5.31 4.93
C GLU A 28 -0.84 6.42 4.24
N PHE A 29 -1.67 6.07 3.26
CA PHE A 29 -2.43 7.05 2.50
C PHE A 29 -3.50 7.74 3.33
N ARG A 30 -4.19 7.00 4.22
CA ARG A 30 -5.12 7.63 5.16
C ARG A 30 -4.43 8.62 6.09
N LEU A 31 -3.16 8.41 6.44
CA LEU A 31 -2.41 9.40 7.20
C LEU A 31 -2.12 10.64 6.35
N LEU A 32 -1.81 10.47 5.07
CA LEU A 32 -1.52 11.57 4.14
C LEU A 32 -2.76 12.40 3.79
N ASP A 33 -3.86 11.77 3.39
CA ASP A 33 -5.04 12.43 2.81
C ASP A 33 -6.33 12.29 3.62
N MET A 34 -6.25 11.70 4.82
CA MET A 34 -7.39 11.45 5.72
C MET A 34 -8.44 10.47 5.18
N GLY A 35 -8.09 9.67 4.17
CA GLY A 35 -8.92 8.62 3.59
C GLY A 35 -9.67 9.04 2.33
N GLU A 36 -9.18 10.07 1.63
CA GLU A 36 -9.78 10.58 0.40
C GLU A 36 -9.69 9.54 -0.74
N ARG A 37 -8.51 8.98 -0.98
CA ARG A 37 -8.29 8.05 -2.11
C ARG A 37 -8.71 6.62 -1.81
N LEU A 38 -8.26 6.09 -0.67
CA LEU A 38 -8.45 4.67 -0.31
C LEU A 38 -9.56 4.44 0.73
N GLY A 39 -10.33 5.48 1.04
CA GLY A 39 -11.46 5.40 1.97
C GLY A 39 -11.08 5.64 3.44
N ARG A 40 -12.05 6.16 4.20
CA ARG A 40 -11.85 6.58 5.60
C ARG A 40 -11.72 5.41 6.58
N PHE A 41 -12.27 4.25 6.24
CA PHE A 41 -12.33 3.08 7.10
C PHE A 41 -11.71 1.86 6.40
N ILE A 42 -10.91 1.10 7.16
CA ILE A 42 -10.24 -0.10 6.65
C ILE A 42 -11.24 -1.17 6.17
N GLY A 43 -12.43 -1.21 6.77
CA GLY A 43 -13.50 -2.11 6.35
C GLY A 43 -13.93 -1.86 4.90
N GLN A 44 -14.16 -0.61 4.53
CA GLN A 44 -14.53 -0.23 3.15
C GLN A 44 -13.40 -0.53 2.17
N TYR A 45 -12.16 -0.22 2.55
CA TYR A 45 -11.00 -0.55 1.73
C TYR A 45 -10.91 -2.07 1.46
N ARG A 46 -11.12 -2.89 2.49
CA ARG A 46 -11.16 -4.35 2.37
C ARG A 46 -12.30 -4.82 1.49
N GLU A 47 -13.50 -4.30 1.68
CA GLU A 47 -14.69 -4.69 0.93
C GLU A 47 -14.58 -4.36 -0.57
N ILE A 48 -14.00 -3.21 -0.90
CA ILE A 48 -13.86 -2.74 -2.29
C ILE A 48 -12.76 -3.51 -3.03
N TYR A 49 -11.63 -3.77 -2.39
CA TYR A 49 -10.41 -4.23 -3.09
C TYR A 49 -9.98 -5.65 -2.74
N PHE A 50 -10.56 -6.29 -1.73
CA PHE A 50 -10.08 -7.57 -1.23
C PHE A 50 -11.21 -8.56 -0.99
N LYS A 51 -10.84 -9.85 -0.98
CA LYS A 51 -11.68 -10.94 -0.49
C LYS A 51 -11.00 -11.65 0.68
N PRO A 52 -11.75 -12.10 1.71
CA PRO A 52 -11.21 -12.99 2.72
C PRO A 52 -10.62 -14.24 2.07
N ASP A 53 -9.45 -14.67 2.54
CA ASP A 53 -8.73 -15.83 2.01
C ASP A 53 -8.68 -16.95 3.06
N LYS A 54 -7.69 -16.95 3.96
CA LYS A 54 -7.63 -17.93 5.05
C LYS A 54 -8.60 -17.49 6.15
N ARG A 55 -9.51 -18.38 6.57
CA ARG A 55 -10.47 -18.14 7.66
C ARG A 55 -10.70 -19.40 8.51
N ASN A 56 -11.06 -19.21 9.78
CA ASN A 56 -11.59 -20.25 10.67
C ASN A 56 -12.89 -19.74 11.29
N GLY A 57 -14.02 -20.28 10.84
CA GLY A 57 -15.35 -19.76 11.18
C GLY A 57 -15.45 -18.25 10.89
N PRO A 58 -15.78 -17.40 11.87
CA PRO A 58 -15.89 -15.95 11.71
C PRO A 58 -14.54 -15.23 11.65
N ILE A 59 -13.42 -15.88 11.98
CA ILE A 59 -12.09 -15.26 12.05
C ILE A 59 -11.42 -15.30 10.67
N ILE A 60 -11.02 -14.14 10.16
CA ILE A 60 -10.28 -14.00 8.90
C ILE A 60 -8.80 -13.75 9.21
N TYR A 61 -7.91 -14.59 8.69
CA TYR A 61 -6.46 -14.50 8.88
C TYR A 61 -5.74 -13.78 7.73
N SER A 62 -6.24 -13.90 6.50
CA SER A 62 -5.65 -13.23 5.34
C SER A 62 -6.71 -12.70 4.39
N TYR A 63 -6.31 -11.69 3.62
CA TYR A 63 -7.08 -11.10 2.55
C TYR A 63 -6.29 -11.21 1.26
N LYS A 64 -6.95 -11.57 0.17
CA LYS A 64 -6.37 -11.55 -1.17
C LYS A 64 -6.94 -10.39 -1.95
N PRO A 65 -6.11 -9.64 -2.70
CA PRO A 65 -6.62 -8.60 -3.58
C PRO A 65 -7.54 -9.20 -4.64
N LEU A 66 -8.57 -8.44 -5.03
CA LEU A 66 -9.38 -8.75 -6.20
C LEU A 66 -8.57 -8.50 -7.48
N PRO A 67 -8.93 -9.11 -8.63
CA PRO A 67 -8.13 -9.00 -9.85
C PRO A 67 -7.87 -7.56 -10.32
N PHE A 68 -8.81 -6.64 -10.09
CA PHE A 68 -8.70 -5.22 -10.48
C PHE A 68 -8.05 -4.34 -9.40
N ALA A 69 -7.79 -4.89 -8.21
CA ALA A 69 -7.50 -4.08 -7.04
C ALA A 69 -6.18 -3.31 -7.16
N GLU A 70 -5.15 -3.98 -7.68
CA GLU A 70 -3.82 -3.39 -7.81
C GLU A 70 -3.84 -2.14 -8.70
N ASP A 71 -4.34 -2.27 -9.92
CA ASP A 71 -4.42 -1.17 -10.88
C ASP A 71 -5.28 -0.03 -10.33
N ALA A 72 -6.45 -0.35 -9.78
CA ALA A 72 -7.37 0.67 -9.24
C ALA A 72 -6.78 1.42 -8.03
N ILE A 73 -6.04 0.74 -7.16
CA ILE A 73 -5.37 1.36 -6.01
C ILE A 73 -4.25 2.28 -6.51
N TYR A 74 -3.40 1.80 -7.42
CA TYR A 74 -2.29 2.60 -7.95
C TYR A 74 -2.76 3.82 -8.73
N GLU A 75 -3.80 3.69 -9.54
CA GLU A 75 -4.41 4.82 -10.24
C GLU A 75 -4.86 5.91 -9.24
N LYS A 76 -5.55 5.51 -8.17
CA LYS A 76 -6.08 6.43 -7.17
C LYS A 76 -5.02 7.18 -6.36
N ILE A 77 -3.83 6.62 -6.19
CA ILE A 77 -2.74 7.24 -5.42
C ILE A 77 -1.67 7.90 -6.28
N SER A 78 -1.76 7.74 -7.61
CA SER A 78 -0.73 8.15 -8.55
C SER A 78 -0.40 9.64 -8.48
N ASP A 79 -1.39 10.48 -8.22
CA ASP A 79 -1.26 11.94 -8.23
C ASP A 79 -0.49 12.52 -7.02
N ILE A 80 -0.35 11.75 -5.95
CA ILE A 80 0.37 12.14 -4.72
C ILE A 80 1.56 11.23 -4.41
N THR A 81 1.91 10.33 -5.32
CA THR A 81 2.98 9.35 -5.13
C THR A 81 4.06 9.55 -6.18
N VAL A 82 5.31 9.54 -5.72
CA VAL A 82 6.47 9.46 -6.59
C VAL A 82 7.21 8.18 -6.23
N SER A 83 7.36 7.27 -7.19
CA SER A 83 8.16 6.06 -7.06
C SER A 83 9.30 6.12 -8.06
N MET A 84 10.51 5.81 -7.62
CA MET A 84 11.70 5.79 -8.45
C MET A 84 12.39 4.44 -8.24
N LYS A 85 12.67 3.72 -9.32
CA LYS A 85 13.51 2.53 -9.24
C LYS A 85 14.96 2.93 -9.48
N ALA A 86 15.87 2.40 -8.66
CA ALA A 86 17.30 2.64 -8.82
C ALA A 86 17.80 2.30 -10.23
N GLU A 87 17.29 1.22 -10.81
CA GLU A 87 17.65 0.74 -12.15
C GLU A 87 17.27 1.72 -13.28
N ASP A 88 16.24 2.55 -13.08
CA ASP A 88 15.79 3.52 -14.08
C ASP A 88 16.75 4.73 -14.18
N TYR A 89 17.53 4.99 -13.12
CA TYR A 89 18.32 6.23 -12.98
C TYR A 89 19.81 6.00 -12.66
N LEU A 90 20.21 4.79 -12.26
CA LEU A 90 21.57 4.48 -11.83
C LEU A 90 22.18 3.36 -12.69
N LYS A 91 23.48 3.45 -12.94
CA LYS A 91 24.25 2.34 -13.51
C LYS A 91 24.51 1.29 -12.43
N MET A 92 23.63 0.29 -12.37
CA MET A 92 23.72 -0.78 -11.38
C MET A 92 24.70 -1.89 -11.82
N PRO A 93 25.49 -2.46 -10.91
CA PRO A 93 26.27 -3.67 -11.20
C PRO A 93 25.35 -4.88 -11.37
N LYS A 94 25.85 -5.96 -11.98
CA LYS A 94 25.09 -7.21 -12.14
C LYS A 94 24.72 -7.78 -10.76
N LYS A 95 23.43 -8.02 -10.53
CA LYS A 95 22.93 -8.72 -9.34
C LYS A 95 23.44 -10.17 -9.33
N ILE A 96 24.04 -10.59 -8.23
CA ILE A 96 24.49 -11.97 -8.01
C ILE A 96 23.60 -12.55 -6.90
N ASN A 97 22.87 -13.61 -7.22
CA ASN A 97 22.15 -14.40 -6.20
C ASN A 97 23.00 -15.63 -5.89
N ASN A 98 23.33 -15.82 -4.62
CA ASN A 98 24.02 -17.02 -4.14
C ASN A 98 23.03 -17.87 -3.36
N GLU A 99 22.60 -18.99 -3.93
CA GLU A 99 21.77 -19.97 -3.24
C GLU A 99 22.69 -20.94 -2.50
N VAL A 100 22.57 -20.98 -1.17
CA VAL A 100 23.33 -21.90 -0.31
C VAL A 100 22.36 -22.96 0.20
N LEU A 101 22.69 -24.22 -0.07
CA LEU A 101 21.93 -25.41 0.34
C LEU A 101 22.08 -25.72 1.83
#